data_AF-A0A314YGE4-F1
#
_entry.id   AF-A0A314YGE4-F1
#
_cell.length_a   1.000
_cell.length_b   1.000
_cell.length_c   1.000
_cell.angle_alpha   90.00
_cell.angle_beta   90.00
_cell.angle_gamma   90.00
#
_symmetry.space_group_name_H-M   'P 1'
#
loop_
_entity.id
_entity.type
_entity.pdbx_description
1 polymer ?
#
loop_
_entity_poly.entity_id
_entity_poly.type
_entity_poly.pdbx_seq_one_letter_code
_entity_poly.pdbx_strand_id
1 'polypeptide(L)' 'MAQYGRIYKDDEEREKRFQICKDNVEFIESFNYASNQPYKLNIDGFAYQSHEEFQASHNRYRTSLNPMSSKTHLLQMRT' A
#
# COMPACT_ATOMS: atom_id res chain seq x y z
N MET A 1 -4.09 11.97 16.21
CA MET A 1 -5.48 11.48 16.08
C MET A 1 -6.48 12.60 15.78
N ALA A 2 -6.54 13.67 16.58
CA ALA A 2 -7.44 14.80 16.33
C ALA A 2 -7.18 15.53 15.00
N GLN A 3 -5.93 15.59 14.54
CA GLN A 3 -5.53 16.27 13.29
C GLN A 3 -6.17 15.68 12.02
N TYR A 4 -6.64 14.43 12.05
CA TYR A 4 -7.35 13.78 10.94
C TYR A 4 -8.79 13.39 11.28
N GLY A 5 -9.34 13.87 12.41
CA GLY A 5 -10.74 13.63 12.79
C GLY A 5 -11.13 12.16 12.97
N ARG A 6 -10.17 11.27 13.30
CA ARG A 6 -10.45 9.84 13.51
C ARG A 6 -11.14 9.63 14.86
N ILE A 7 -12.31 9.01 14.84
CA ILE A 7 -13.05 8.53 16.02
C ILE A 7 -12.89 7.01 16.06
N TYR A 8 -12.38 6.48 17.17
CA TYR A 8 -12.19 5.05 17.39
C TYR A 8 -13.31 4.51 18.27
N LYS A 9 -13.65 3.23 18.09
CA LYS A 9 -14.76 2.59 18.79
C LYS A 9 -14.45 2.35 20.27
N ASP A 10 -13.21 2.00 20.57
CA ASP A 10 -12.74 1.59 21.89
C ASP A 10 -11.25 1.93 22.08
N ASP A 11 -10.79 1.86 23.33
CA ASP A 11 -9.41 2.18 23.70
C ASP A 11 -8.42 1.14 23.15
N GLU A 12 -8.83 -0.12 22.96
CA GLU A 12 -7.98 -1.17 22.38
C GLU A 12 -7.71 -0.90 20.89
N GLU A 13 -8.74 -0.50 20.14
CA GLU A 13 -8.61 -0.05 18.76
C GLU A 13 -7.70 1.19 18.68
N ARG A 14 -7.87 2.15 19.61
CA ARG A 14 -7.04 3.35 19.67
C ARG A 14 -5.56 2.99 19.86
N GLU A 15 -5.26 2.08 20.78
CA GLU A 15 -3.89 1.63 21.05
C GLU A 15 -3.29 0.90 19.86
N LYS A 16 -4.06 -0.02 19.24
CA LYS A 16 -3.61 -0.71 18.01
C LYS A 16 -3.27 0.27 16.89
N ARG A 17 -4.10 1.29 16.70
CA ARG A 17 -3.89 2.33 15.67
C ARG A 17 -2.71 3.24 16.00
N PHE A 18 -2.46 3.48 17.28
CA PHE A 18 -1.27 4.20 17.74
C PHE A 18 0.02 3.42 17.43
N GLN A 19 0.04 2.11 17.72
CA GLN A 19 1.20 1.27 17.42
C GLN A 19 1.50 1.23 15.92
N ILE A 20 0.49 1.04 15.07
CA ILE A 20 0.65 1.10 13.61
C ILE A 20 1.24 2.43 13.16
N CYS A 21 0.76 3.53 13.74
CA CYS A 21 1.28 4.86 13.42
C CYS A 21 2.75 5.01 13.82
N LYS A 22 3.15 4.47 14.97
CA LYS A 22 4.52 4.50 15.44
C LYS A 22 5.44 3.72 14.48
N ASP A 23 5.05 2.51 14.12
CA ASP A 23 5.82 1.65 13.22
C ASP A 23 5.98 2.31 11.82
N ASN A 24 4.92 2.94 11.31
CA ASN A 24 4.96 3.66 10.04
C ASN A 24 5.88 4.89 10.08
N VAL A 25 5.90 5.64 11.19
CA VAL A 25 6.81 6.80 11.36
C VAL A 25 8.26 6.34 11.38
N GLU A 26 8.58 5.29 12.14
CA GLU A 26 9.93 4.72 12.20
C GLU A 26 10.39 4.21 10.82
N PHE A 27 9.48 3.62 10.06
CA PHE A 27 9.76 3.22 8.67
C PHE A 27 10.09 4.42 7.78
N ILE A 28 9.31 5.51 7.86
CA ILE A 28 9.56 6.73 7.07
C ILE A 28 10.91 7.36 7.44
N GLU A 29 11.24 7.43 8.73
CA GLU A 29 12.50 7.99 9.21
C GLU A 29 13.70 7.16 8.73
N SER A 30 13.65 5.84 8.92
CA SER A 30 14.71 4.93 8.48
C SER A 30 14.88 4.92 6.95
N PHE A 31 13.79 4.94 6.19
CA PHE A 31 13.81 5.03 4.74
C PHE A 31 14.44 6.33 4.25
N ASN A 32 14.05 7.47 4.83
CA ASN A 32 14.58 8.77 4.45
C ASN A 32 16.06 8.94 4.88
N TYR A 33 16.46 8.34 6.00
CA TYR A 33 17.84 8.36 6.48
C TYR A 33 18.78 7.56 5.57
N ALA A 34 18.32 6.42 5.04
CA ALA A 34 19.12 5.56 4.19
C ALA A 34 19.55 6.21 2.86
N SER A 35 19.04 7.40 2.49
CA SER A 35 19.41 8.24 1.34
C SER A 35 19.51 7.53 -0.03
N ASN A 36 18.91 6.35 -0.16
CA ASN A 36 19.07 5.48 -1.32
C ASN A 36 18.09 5.79 -2.46
N GLN A 37 17.14 6.71 -2.25
CA GLN A 37 16.01 6.92 -3.16
C GLN A 37 15.91 8.38 -3.58
N PRO A 38 15.48 8.67 -4.83
CA PRO A 38 15.31 10.03 -5.34
C PRO A 38 14.05 10.72 -4.77
N TYR A 39 13.33 10.09 -3.84
CA TYR A 39 12.12 10.61 -3.21
C TYR A 39 12.14 10.39 -1.71
N LYS A 40 11.34 11.19 -1.00
CA LYS A 40 11.17 11.10 0.46
C LYS A 40 9.75 10.68 0.79
N LEU A 41 9.62 9.88 1.84
CA LEU A 41 8.32 9.56 2.42
C LEU A 41 7.97 10.61 3.47
N ASN A 42 6.67 10.92 3.58
CA ASN A 42 6.15 11.84 4.59
C ASN A 42 4.96 11.20 5.30
N ILE A 43 4.72 11.66 6.53
CA ILE A 43 3.54 11.27 7.31
C ILE A 43 2.32 11.92 6.68
N ASP A 44 1.32 11.11 6.34
CA ASP A 44 0.04 11.55 5.78
C ASP A 44 -1.14 10.90 6.51
N GLY A 45 -2.39 11.16 6.11
CA GLY A 45 -3.62 10.59 6.69
C GLY A 45 -3.71 9.05 6.63
N PHE A 46 -2.77 8.40 5.92
CA PHE A 46 -2.60 6.96 5.84
C PHE A 46 -1.72 6.37 6.95
N ALA A 47 -1.05 7.19 7.76
CA ALA A 47 -0.12 6.72 8.80
C ALA A 47 -0.79 5.79 9.83
N TYR A 48 -2.13 5.85 9.98
CA TYR A 48 -2.91 5.01 10.89
C TYR A 48 -3.45 3.71 10.27
N GLN A 49 -3.15 3.43 8.99
CA GLN A 49 -3.55 2.21 8.29
C GLN A 49 -2.37 1.26 8.20
N SER A 50 -2.63 -0.04 8.36
CA SER A 50 -1.64 -1.05 8.04
C SER A 50 -1.45 -1.16 6.53
N HIS A 51 -0.34 -1.76 6.09
CA HIS A 51 -0.06 -1.97 4.67
C HIS A 51 -1.19 -2.78 3.98
N GLU A 52 -1.70 -3.82 4.66
CA GLU A 52 -2.79 -4.66 4.15
C GLU A 52 -4.11 -3.88 4.03
N GLU A 53 -4.44 -3.06 5.02
CA GLU A 53 -5.64 -2.22 5.00
C GLU A 53 -5.56 -1.19 3.87
N PHE A 54 -4.38 -0.59 3.67
CA PHE A 54 -4.15 0.34 2.56
C PHE A 54 -4.32 -0.35 1.20
N GLN A 55 -3.73 -1.54 1.02
CA GLN A 55 -3.89 -2.33 -0.20
C GLN A 55 -5.35 -2.72 -0.46
N ALA A 56 -6.05 -3.21 0.55
CA ALA A 56 -7.44 -3.64 0.42
C ALA A 56 -8.39 -2.49 0.01
N SER A 57 -8.13 -1.28 0.50
CA SER A 57 -8.96 -0.10 0.25
C SER A 57 -8.61 0.65 -1.03
N HIS A 58 -7.32 0.83 -1.33
CA HIS A 58 -6.85 1.68 -2.43
C HIS A 58 -6.43 0.90 -3.68
N ASN A 59 -5.98 -0.35 -3.53
CA ASN A 59 -5.49 -1.16 -4.65
C ASN A 59 -6.61 -2.03 -5.26
N ARG A 60 -7.72 -1.41 -5.64
CA ARG A 60 -8.89 -2.10 -6.26
C ARG A 60 -8.77 -2.21 -7.78
N TYR A 61 -7.56 -2.07 -8.35
CA TYR A 61 -7.36 -2.29 -9.77
C TYR A 61 -7.60 -3.76 -10.09
N ARG A 62 -8.82 -4.07 -10.54
CA ARG A 62 -9.17 -5.38 -11.07
C ARG A 62 -8.70 -5.40 -12.51
N THR A 63 -7.57 -6.04 -12.77
CA THR A 63 -7.22 -6.44 -14.13
C THR A 63 -8.37 -7.29 -14.64
N SER A 64 -9.21 -6.75 -15.52
CA SER A 64 -10.12 -7.60 -16.29
C SER A 64 -9.22 -8.47 -17.16
N LEU A 65 -8.82 -9.62 -16.65
CA LEU A 65 -8.21 -10.67 -17.45
C LEU A 65 -9.27 -11.06 -18.46
N ASN A 66 -9.27 -10.41 -19.62
CA ASN A 66 -10.01 -10.87 -20.77
C ASN A 66 -9.29 -12.16 -21.21
N PRO A 67 -9.86 -13.37 -21.04
CA PRO A 67 -9.15 -14.62 -21.31
C PRO A 67 -9.14 -14.93 -22.82
N MET A 68 -8.89 -13.93 -23.66
CA MET A 68 -8.98 -14.05 -25.11
C MET A 68 -7.87 -13.23 -25.76
N SER A 69 -6.68 -13.83 -25.90
CA SER A 69 -5.94 -13.87 -27.18
C SER A 69 -4.54 -14.45 -26.98
N SER A 70 -4.45 -15.76 -26.73
CA SER A 70 -3.26 -16.54 -27.08
C SER A 70 -3.69 -17.62 -28.07
N LYS A 71 -4.10 -17.21 -29.27
CA LYS A 71 -4.05 -18.10 -30.44
C LYS A 71 -2.72 -17.85 -31.13
N THR A 72 -1.69 -18.59 -30.71
CA THR A 72 -0.42 -18.70 -31.41
C THR A 72 -0.70 -19.33 -32.78
N HIS A 73 -0.67 -18.53 -33.84
CA HIS A 73 -0.61 -19.05 -35.20
C HIS A 73 0.84 -19.50 -35.43
N LEU A 74 1.11 -20.80 -35.27
CA LEU A 74 2.39 -21.40 -35.66
C LEU A 74 2.53 -21.25 -37.18
N LEU A 75 3.25 -20.20 -37.59
CA LEU A 75 3.70 -20.03 -38.96
C LEU A 75 4.55 -21.24 -39.36
N GLN A 76 4.23 -21.74 -40.55
CA GLN A 76 4.94 -22.80 -41.23
C GLN A 76 6.40 -22.42 -41.44
N MET A 77 7.32 -23.32 -41.10
CA MET A 77 8.57 -23.50 -41.83
C MET A 77 8.83 -25.01 -41.96
N ARG A 78 8.49 -25.54 -43.14
CA ARG A 78 9.06 -26.78 -43.66
C ARG A 78 9.63 -26.43 -45.04
N THR A 79 10.95 -26.45 -45.15
CA THR A 79 11.69 -26.67 -46.40
C THR A 79 11.89 -28.17 -46.56
#